data_AF-A0A8S3BZR6-F1
#
_entry.id   AF-A0A8S3BZR6-F1
#
_cell.length_a   1.000
_cell.length_b   1.000
_cell.length_c   1.000
_cell.angle_alpha   90.00
_cell.angle_beta   90.00
_cell.angle_gamma   90.00
#
_symmetry.space_group_name_H-M   'P 1'
#
loop_
_entity.id
_entity.type
_entity.pdbx_description
1 polymer ?
#
loop_
_entity_poly.entity_id
_entity_poly.type
_entity_poly.pdbx_seq_one_letter_code
_entity_poly.pdbx_strand_id
1 'polypeptide(L)' 'GKSADFFPIQVDFISETAYCDIKVSDVKSVDTRKSALYSSESQLIVDKYEYV' A
#
# COMPACT_ATOMS: atom_id res chain seq x y z
N GLY A 1 -35.16 13.99 5.90
CA GLY A 1 -34.06 13.59 5.00
C GLY A 1 -34.45 12.31 4.30
N LYS A 2 -34.04 12.15 3.06
CA LYS A 2 -34.15 10.90 2.30
C LYS A 2 -32.85 10.11 2.50
N SER A 3 -32.92 8.78 2.42
CA SER A 3 -31.73 7.92 2.54
C SER A 3 -30.65 8.19 1.48
N ALA A 4 -31.04 8.73 0.32
CA ALA A 4 -30.13 9.14 -0.74
C ALA A 4 -29.22 10.32 -0.36
N ASP A 5 -29.56 11.07 0.70
CA ASP A 5 -28.81 12.25 1.13
C ASP A 5 -27.46 11.87 1.79
N PHE A 6 -27.23 10.58 2.08
CA PHE A 6 -26.02 10.08 2.75
C PHE A 6 -24.93 9.55 1.79
N PHE A 7 -25.18 9.57 0.48
CA PHE A 7 -24.29 8.96 -0.52
C PHE A 7 -23.74 10.00 -1.51
N PRO A 8 -22.51 9.79 -2.03
CA PRO A 8 -21.63 8.66 -1.74
C PRO A 8 -20.86 8.81 -0.42
N ILE A 9 -20.53 7.69 0.22
CA ILE A 9 -19.65 7.67 1.41
C ILE A 9 -18.22 7.41 0.94
N GLN A 10 -17.31 8.33 1.26
CA GLN A 10 -15.88 8.18 0.99
C GLN A 10 -15.18 7.46 2.13
N VAL A 11 -14.27 6.54 1.81
CA VAL A 11 -13.46 5.82 2.79
C VAL A 11 -12.00 6.24 2.65
N ASP A 12 -11.37 6.56 3.76
CA ASP A 12 -9.97 6.95 3.84
C ASP A 12 -9.24 6.12 4.91
N PHE A 13 -8.12 5.50 4.54
CA PHE A 13 -7.23 4.77 5.44
C PHE A 13 -5.82 4.63 4.84
N ILE A 14 -4.85 4.37 5.71
CA ILE A 14 -3.48 4.01 5.35
C ILE A 14 -3.12 2.72 6.09
N SER A 15 -2.34 1.85 5.46
CA SER A 15 -1.80 0.64 6.07
C SER A 15 -0.31 0.51 5.76
N GLU A 16 0.51 0.22 6.76
CA GLU A 16 1.94 -0.13 6.59
C GLU A 16 2.13 -1.56 6.06
N THR A 17 1.06 -2.35 6.05
CA THR A 17 1.05 -3.68 5.43
C THR A 17 0.63 -3.54 3.98
N ALA A 18 1.48 -4.00 3.06
CA ALA A 18 1.19 -4.07 1.64
C ALA A 18 -0.02 -5.00 1.37
N TYR A 19 -0.91 -4.60 0.46
CA TYR A 19 -2.08 -5.39 0.08
C TYR A 19 -1.67 -6.70 -0.62
N CYS A 20 -0.82 -6.58 -1.64
CA CYS A 20 -0.17 -7.73 -2.25
C CYS A 20 1.04 -8.09 -1.40
N ASP A 21 1.20 -9.37 -1.06
CA ASP A 21 2.32 -9.89 -0.25
C ASP A 21 3.66 -9.91 -1.02
N ILE A 22 4.00 -8.78 -1.64
CA ILE A 22 5.25 -8.56 -2.37
C ILE A 22 6.27 -8.02 -1.37
N LYS A 23 7.37 -8.75 -1.23
CA LYS A 23 8.45 -8.44 -0.29
C LYS A 23 9.80 -8.55 -0.99
N VAL A 24 10.73 -7.67 -0.63
CA VAL A 24 12.11 -7.79 -1.08
C VAL A 24 12.80 -8.87 -0.25
N SER A 25 13.24 -9.94 -0.90
CA SER A 25 13.88 -11.07 -0.22
C SER A 25 15.39 -10.89 -0.05
N ASP A 26 16.08 -10.25 -1.00
CA ASP A 26 17.52 -10.00 -0.97
C ASP A 26 17.89 -8.88 -1.95
N VAL A 27 18.96 -8.14 -1.65
CA VAL A 27 19.50 -7.08 -2.51
C VAL A 27 20.97 -7.37 -2.77
N LYS A 28 21.36 -7.50 -4.04
CA LYS A 28 22.73 -7.87 -4.43
C LYS A 28 23.41 -6.82 -5.28
N SER A 29 24.69 -6.58 -5.02
CA SER A 29 25.57 -5.79 -5.88
C SER A 29 25.71 -6.47 -7.25
N VAL A 30 25.57 -5.72 -8.34
CA VAL A 30 25.70 -6.26 -9.70
C VAL A 30 27.11 -6.79 -9.97
N ASP A 31 28.13 -6.05 -9.55
CA ASP A 31 29.53 -6.38 -9.82
C ASP A 31 30.01 -7.58 -9.00
N THR A 32 29.75 -7.56 -7.69
CA THR A 32 30.31 -8.55 -6.76
C THR A 32 29.34 -9.70 -6.45
N ARG A 33 28.06 -9.55 -6.81
CA ARG A 33 26.95 -10.45 -6.45
C ARG A 33 26.77 -10.68 -4.94
N LYS A 34 27.41 -9.86 -4.10
CA LYS A 34 27.30 -9.91 -2.65
C LYS A 34 26.01 -9.21 -2.20
N SER A 35 25.40 -9.73 -1.15
CA SER A 35 24.25 -9.10 -0.50
C SER A 35 24.64 -7.77 0.13
N ALA A 36 23.74 -6.80 0.05
CA ALA A 36 23.88 -5.46 0.59
C ALA A 36 22.88 -5.23 1.73
N LEU A 37 23.23 -4.34 2.66
CA LEU A 37 22.30 -3.88 3.69
C LEU A 37 21.16 -3.13 3.00
N TYR A 38 19.93 -3.45 3.41
CA TYR A 38 18.72 -2.89 2.83
C TYR A 38 17.67 -2.70 3.93
N SER A 39 16.89 -1.64 3.79
CA SER A 39 15.69 -1.37 4.57
C SER A 39 14.65 -0.78 3.63
N SER A 40 13.38 -1.07 3.88
CA SER A 40 12.28 -0.52 3.10
C SER A 40 11.04 -0.29 3.92
N GLU A 41 10.31 0.74 3.53
CA GLU A 41 8.97 1.02 3.98
C GLU A 41 7.97 0.61 2.89
N SER A 42 6.80 0.12 3.30
CA SER A 42 5.72 -0.24 2.39
C SER A 42 4.42 0.34 2.92
N GLN A 43 3.60 0.89 2.03
CA GLN A 43 2.33 1.51 2.39
C GLN A 43 1.26 1.17 1.35
N LEU A 44 0.05 0.95 1.84
CA LEU A 44 -1.19 0.90 1.08
C LEU A 44 -1.97 2.18 1.39
N ILE A 45 -2.27 2.93 0.33
CA ILE A 45 -2.95 4.23 0.39
C ILE A 45 -4.19 4.15 -0.50
N VAL A 46 -5.29 4.73 -0.04
CA VAL A 46 -6.53 4.84 -0.81
C VAL A 46 -6.48 6.07 -1.71
N ASP A 47 -6.77 5.89 -2.99
CA ASP A 47 -6.99 7.00 -3.94
C ASP A 47 -8.48 7.34 -4.04
N LYS A 48 -9.30 6.42 -4.57
CA LYS A 48 -10.76 6.55 -4.59
C LYS A 48 -11.41 5.25 -4.12
N TYR A 49 -12.10 5.30 -2.98
CA TYR A 49 -12.93 4.22 -2.46
C TYR A 49 -14.25 4.78 -1.94
N GLU A 50 -15.36 4.42 -2.59
CA GLU A 50 -16.68 4.98 -2.27
C GLU A 50 -17.77 3.90 -2.23
N TYR A 51 -18.74 4.11 -1.35
CA TYR A 51 -20.02 3.41 -1.37
C TYR A 51 -21.06 4.29 -2.07
N VAL A 52 -21.80 3.71 -3.02
CA VAL A 52 -22.88 4.36 -3.80
C VAL A 52 -24.24 3.79 -3.46
#